data_AF-A0A366ERH6-F1
#
_entry.id   AF-A0A366ERH6-F1
#
_cell.length_a   1.000
_cell.length_b   1.000
_cell.length_c   1.000
_cell.angle_alpha   90.00
_cell.angle_beta   90.00
_cell.angle_gamma   90.00
#
_symmetry.space_group_name_H-M   'P 1'
#
loop_
_entity.id
_entity.type
_entity.pdbx_description
1 polymer ?
#
loop_
_entity_poly.entity_id
_entity_poly.type
_entity_poly.pdbx_seq_one_letter_code
_entity_poly.pdbx_strand_id
1 'polypeptide(L)'
;MKNPRVLTEGALMLAIFTVLLLLALYVPLIGTLAFFVLPLPLILFSSKYSLLNSFYVLIGSLGLSFLFGGLIALPVAFMVATTGVVIGWCVKAKVDKMRLFMASSLTLVINIVIGFVFSILLFNVNIIEDSLAESKTAYYSLIEKLGQEPDKRLVESLESSIDLIQTLMPTLFLGIAVVLALLFMLINFPIMKRLGRDVPVFKPFREWKLPKSILWYYLLTLVLSMILQPEKGTYAYTALLNVLYVLQTLMAVQGLSFLYFFAHIKGWSKGILVLITIISIPLLYLVRILGIIDLGFDLRQRLQRKS
;
A
#
# COMPACT_ATOMS: atom_id res chain seq x y z
N MET A 1 20.33 10.54 25.78
CA MET A 1 19.81 9.28 26.35
C MET A 1 20.55 8.99 27.67
N LYS A 2 19.87 8.80 28.82
CA LYS A 2 20.53 8.56 30.13
C LYS A 2 20.47 7.10 30.62
N ASN A 3 20.00 6.16 29.80
CA ASN A 3 19.83 4.75 30.19
C ASN A 3 20.67 3.84 29.28
N PRO A 4 21.67 3.11 29.80
CA PRO A 4 22.57 2.28 29.00
C PRO A 4 21.84 1.19 28.21
N ARG A 5 20.72 0.66 28.73
CA ARG A 5 19.90 -0.34 28.01
C ARG A 5 19.26 0.20 26.73
N VAL A 6 18.91 1.49 26.73
CA VAL A 6 18.34 2.15 25.54
C VAL A 6 19.41 2.27 24.46
N LEU A 7 20.65 2.58 24.85
CA LEU A 7 21.77 2.72 23.93
C LEU A 7 22.16 1.37 23.33
N THR A 8 22.29 0.32 24.16
CA THR A 8 22.67 -1.02 23.70
C THR A 8 21.61 -1.63 22.78
N GLU A 9 20.33 -1.57 23.17
CA GLU A 9 19.25 -2.07 22.31
C GLU A 9 19.07 -1.21 21.05
N GLY A 10 19.29 0.11 21.14
CA GLY A 10 19.27 1.00 19.97
C GLY A 10 20.34 0.62 18.96
N ALA A 11 21.58 0.44 19.42
CA ALA A 11 22.70 -0.01 18.59
C ALA A 11 22.44 -1.38 17.96
N LEU A 12 21.87 -2.33 18.72
CA LEU A 12 21.48 -3.64 18.19
C LEU A 12 20.44 -3.51 17.06
N MET A 13 19.39 -2.70 17.26
CA MET A 13 18.35 -2.50 16.25
C MET A 13 18.89 -1.80 15.00
N LEU A 14 19.81 -0.86 15.17
CA LEU A 14 20.53 -0.22 14.07
C LEU A 14 21.38 -1.22 13.27
N ALA A 15 22.11 -2.10 13.94
CA ALA A 15 22.90 -3.13 13.29
C ALA A 15 21.99 -4.09 12.48
N ILE A 16 20.90 -4.58 13.08
CA ILE A 16 19.94 -5.47 12.40
C ILE A 16 19.31 -4.76 11.20
N PHE A 17 18.88 -3.50 11.38
CA PHE A 17 18.30 -2.71 10.29
C PHE A 17 19.28 -2.55 9.13
N THR A 18 20.54 -2.24 9.42
CA THR A 18 21.58 -2.05 8.40
C THR A 18 21.83 -3.33 7.61
N VAL A 19 21.93 -4.48 8.29
CA VAL A 19 22.07 -5.79 7.62
C VAL A 19 20.86 -6.07 6.73
N LEU A 20 19.64 -5.88 7.24
CA LEU A 20 18.42 -6.09 6.45
C LEU A 20 18.34 -5.14 5.25
N LEU A 21 18.80 -3.89 5.39
CA LEU A 21 18.81 -2.91 4.30
C LEU A 21 19.78 -3.35 3.20
N LEU A 22 20.99 -3.77 3.55
CA LEU A 22 21.98 -4.24 2.57
C LEU A 22 21.50 -5.50 1.86
N LEU A 23 20.86 -6.42 2.57
CA LEU A 23 20.19 -7.58 1.96
C LEU A 23 19.08 -7.13 1.00
N ALA A 24 18.25 -6.18 1.42
CA ALA A 24 17.16 -5.63 0.61
C ALA A 24 17.63 -4.99 -0.71
N LEU A 25 18.79 -4.32 -0.68
CA LEU A 25 19.31 -3.58 -1.83
C LEU A 25 20.17 -4.45 -2.77
N TYR A 26 20.97 -5.37 -2.23
CA TYR A 26 22.06 -5.99 -3.01
C TYR A 26 21.91 -7.49 -3.24
N VAL A 27 20.97 -8.17 -2.57
CA VAL A 27 20.80 -9.63 -2.72
C VAL A 27 19.49 -9.93 -3.42
N PRO A 28 19.50 -10.39 -4.69
CA PRO A 28 18.29 -10.79 -5.40
C PRO A 28 17.50 -11.88 -4.65
N LEU A 29 16.16 -11.92 -4.81
CA LEU A 29 15.20 -12.82 -4.14
C LEU A 29 15.12 -12.64 -2.60
N ILE A 30 16.25 -12.74 -1.90
CA ILE A 30 16.35 -12.52 -0.45
C ILE A 30 16.01 -11.06 -0.13
N GLY A 31 16.39 -10.12 -0.98
CA GLY A 31 16.16 -8.71 -0.77
C GLY A 31 14.69 -8.33 -0.71
N THR A 32 13.84 -8.99 -1.51
CA THR A 32 12.39 -8.79 -1.43
C THR A 32 11.84 -9.21 -0.07
N LEU A 33 12.28 -10.35 0.46
CA LEU A 33 11.88 -10.80 1.80
C LEU A 33 12.44 -9.88 2.88
N ALA A 34 13.70 -9.48 2.76
CA ALA A 34 14.37 -8.57 3.68
C ALA A 34 13.65 -7.22 3.75
N PHE A 35 13.19 -6.67 2.61
CA PHE A 35 12.45 -5.42 2.54
C PHE A 35 11.17 -5.44 3.39
N PHE A 36 10.41 -6.53 3.37
CA PHE A 36 9.19 -6.62 4.18
C PHE A 36 9.45 -6.80 5.69
N VAL A 37 10.62 -7.32 6.05
CA VAL A 37 11.06 -7.48 7.45
C VAL A 37 11.88 -6.26 7.93
N LEU A 38 12.38 -5.43 7.02
CA LEU A 38 13.19 -4.25 7.30
C LEU A 38 12.59 -3.26 8.32
N PRO A 39 11.26 -3.01 8.41
CA PRO A 39 10.75 -2.12 9.45
C PRO A 39 10.81 -2.74 10.86
N LEU A 40 10.96 -4.07 11.00
CA LEU A 40 10.91 -4.79 12.27
C LEU A 40 11.78 -4.19 13.37
N PRO A 41 13.07 -3.85 13.16
CA PRO A 41 13.94 -3.35 14.23
C PRO A 41 13.43 -2.02 14.79
N LEU A 42 12.92 -1.14 13.92
CA LEU A 42 12.36 0.15 14.31
C LEU A 42 11.01 -0.03 15.00
N ILE A 43 10.18 -0.97 14.54
CA ILE A 43 8.92 -1.34 15.20
C ILE A 43 9.20 -1.84 16.63
N LEU A 44 10.14 -2.77 16.78
CA LEU A 44 10.51 -3.33 18.08
C LEU A 44 11.05 -2.27 19.03
N PHE A 45 11.96 -1.41 18.56
CA PHE A 45 12.53 -0.35 19.37
C PHE A 45 11.46 0.67 19.80
N SER A 46 10.66 1.15 18.85
CA SER A 46 9.64 2.19 19.10
C SER A 46 8.45 1.68 19.92
N SER A 47 8.16 0.37 19.83
CA SER A 47 7.16 -0.27 20.71
C SER A 47 7.55 -0.29 22.18
N LYS A 48 8.86 -0.15 22.50
CA LYS A 48 9.40 -0.23 23.86
C LYS A 48 9.76 1.14 24.43
N TYR A 49 10.42 1.99 23.65
CA TYR A 49 11.02 3.24 24.13
C TYR A 49 10.20 4.49 23.78
N SER A 50 10.58 5.66 24.31
CA SER A 50 9.89 6.91 24.02
C SER A 50 10.04 7.31 22.54
N LEU A 51 9.14 8.18 22.06
CA LEU A 51 9.20 8.70 20.69
C LEU A 51 10.53 9.42 20.43
N LEU A 52 11.03 10.18 21.42
CA LEU A 52 12.33 10.86 21.33
C LEU A 52 13.50 9.87 21.15
N ASN A 53 13.51 8.75 21.90
CA ASN A 53 14.53 7.72 21.70
C ASN A 53 14.40 7.06 20.32
N SER A 54 13.17 6.83 19.86
CA SER A 54 12.91 6.25 18.54
C SER A 54 13.39 7.18 17.42
N PHE A 55 13.26 8.49 17.61
CA PHE A 55 13.77 9.49 16.68
C PHE A 55 15.30 9.46 16.56
N TYR A 56 16.03 9.27 17.67
CA TYR A 56 17.48 9.09 17.60
C TYR A 56 17.89 7.83 16.83
N VAL A 57 17.18 6.71 17.03
CA VAL A 57 17.42 5.48 16.26
C VAL A 57 17.04 5.67 14.80
N LEU A 58 15.99 6.43 14.50
CA LEU A 58 15.65 6.78 13.12
C LEU A 58 16.78 7.56 12.44
N ILE A 59 17.31 8.61 13.08
CA ILE A 59 18.47 9.36 12.55
C ILE A 59 19.68 8.45 12.39
N GLY A 60 19.97 7.61 13.37
CA GLY A 60 21.06 6.64 13.28
C GLY A 60 20.88 5.68 12.10
N SER A 61 19.65 5.21 11.86
CA SER A 61 19.36 4.30 10.76
C SER A 61 19.58 4.97 9.41
N LEU A 62 19.18 6.24 9.25
CA LEU A 62 19.44 7.04 8.05
C LEU A 62 20.95 7.27 7.84
N GLY A 63 21.68 7.60 8.92
CA GLY A 63 23.13 7.79 8.85
C GLY A 63 23.87 6.52 8.41
N LEU A 64 23.52 5.36 8.97
CA LEU A 64 24.11 4.08 8.57
C LEU A 64 23.68 3.68 7.15
N SER A 65 22.44 3.98 6.76
CA SER A 65 21.95 3.73 5.40
C SER A 65 22.75 4.52 4.37
N PHE A 66 23.02 5.79 4.66
CA PHE A 66 23.87 6.62 3.82
C PHE A 66 25.33 6.11 3.79
N LEU A 67 25.87 5.73 4.94
CA LEU A 67 27.25 5.27 5.06
C LEU A 67 27.52 3.98 4.27
N PHE A 68 26.60 3.01 4.34
CA PHE A 68 26.80 1.70 3.69
C PHE A 68 26.11 1.55 2.33
N GLY A 69 25.01 2.26 2.09
CA GLY A 69 24.22 2.16 0.86
C GLY A 69 24.21 3.43 -0.01
N GLY A 70 24.85 4.50 0.45
CA GLY A 70 24.95 5.76 -0.29
C GLY A 70 23.62 6.53 -0.41
N LEU A 71 23.60 7.48 -1.35
CA LEU A 71 22.46 8.38 -1.56
C LEU A 71 21.20 7.62 -2.05
N ILE A 72 21.39 6.50 -2.76
CA ILE A 72 20.31 5.67 -3.32
C ILE A 72 19.56 4.89 -2.21
N ALA A 73 20.24 4.54 -1.11
CA ALA A 73 19.61 3.81 -0.01
C ALA A 73 18.70 4.69 0.85
N LEU A 74 18.90 6.01 0.84
CA LEU A 74 18.20 6.93 1.74
C LEU A 74 16.68 6.97 1.54
N PRO A 75 16.12 7.03 0.31
CA PRO A 75 14.66 6.99 0.13
C PRO A 75 14.01 5.73 0.71
N VAL A 76 14.61 4.56 0.46
CA VAL A 76 14.12 3.28 0.98
C VAL A 76 14.22 3.24 2.51
N ALA A 77 15.38 3.62 3.05
CA ALA A 77 15.61 3.65 4.49
C ALA A 77 14.65 4.63 5.19
N PHE A 78 14.47 5.83 4.64
CA PHE A 78 13.56 6.84 5.17
C PHE A 78 12.13 6.34 5.19
N MET A 79 11.65 5.79 4.07
CA MET A 79 10.30 5.24 3.98
C MET A 79 10.06 4.14 5.02
N VAL A 80 10.97 3.17 5.12
CA VAL A 80 10.79 2.00 5.97
C VAL A 80 11.03 2.32 7.45
N ALA A 81 12.04 3.13 7.77
CA ALA A 81 12.36 3.48 9.15
C ALA A 81 11.29 4.37 9.78
N THR A 82 10.81 5.40 9.07
CA THR A 82 9.71 6.26 9.57
C THR A 82 8.43 5.45 9.78
N THR A 83 8.07 4.59 8.82
CA THR A 83 6.90 3.70 8.93
C THR A 83 7.04 2.74 10.10
N GLY A 84 8.23 2.15 10.29
CA GLY A 84 8.52 1.26 11.42
C GLY A 84 8.39 1.96 12.77
N VAL A 85 8.87 3.21 12.89
CA VAL A 85 8.69 4.04 14.09
C VAL A 85 7.22 4.33 14.35
N VAL A 86 6.44 4.71 13.32
CA VAL A 86 5.00 5.00 13.47
C VAL A 86 4.23 3.75 13.92
N ILE A 87 4.45 2.62 13.27
CA ILE A 87 3.83 1.34 13.66
C ILE A 87 4.20 0.98 15.10
N GLY A 88 5.49 1.03 15.46
CA GLY A 88 5.95 0.70 16.80
C GLY A 88 5.38 1.63 17.86
N TRP A 89 5.33 2.93 17.60
CA TRP A 89 4.70 3.91 18.49
C TRP A 89 3.20 3.64 18.67
N CYS A 90 2.45 3.35 17.59
CA CYS A 90 1.04 3.00 17.67
C CYS A 90 0.81 1.73 18.50
N VAL A 91 1.67 0.72 18.35
CA VAL A 91 1.63 -0.50 19.19
C VAL A 91 1.86 -0.14 20.67
N LYS A 92 2.88 0.67 20.97
CA LYS A 92 3.17 1.11 22.34
C LYS A 92 1.99 1.87 22.96
N ALA A 93 1.41 2.79 22.19
CA ALA A 93 0.29 3.63 22.60
C ALA A 93 -1.05 2.88 22.61
N LYS A 94 -1.06 1.57 22.28
CA LYS A 94 -2.26 0.72 22.22
C LYS A 94 -3.37 1.33 21.36
N VAL A 95 -2.98 1.99 20.27
CA VAL A 95 -3.89 2.56 19.28
C VAL A 95 -4.72 1.44 18.67
N ASP A 96 -6.02 1.69 18.44
CA ASP A 96 -6.87 0.69 17.81
C ASP A 96 -6.36 0.33 16.41
N LYS A 97 -6.64 -0.90 15.98
CA LYS A 97 -6.13 -1.46 14.72
C LYS A 97 -6.46 -0.62 13.47
N MET A 98 -7.61 0.06 13.44
CA MET A 98 -8.00 0.83 12.26
C MET A 98 -7.21 2.13 12.21
N ARG A 99 -7.07 2.82 13.35
CA ARG A 99 -6.20 4.00 13.44
C ARG A 99 -4.73 3.66 13.22
N LEU A 100 -4.24 2.52 13.71
CA LEU A 100 -2.89 2.04 13.43
C LEU A 100 -2.69 1.81 11.93
N PHE A 101 -3.66 1.14 11.29
CA PHE A 101 -3.63 0.89 9.85
C PHE A 101 -3.63 2.18 9.03
N MET A 102 -4.51 3.12 9.38
CA MET A 102 -4.60 4.43 8.74
C MET A 102 -3.31 5.24 8.94
N ALA A 103 -2.77 5.29 10.16
CA ALA A 103 -1.54 6.02 10.45
C ALA A 103 -0.37 5.48 9.63
N SER A 104 -0.23 4.16 9.56
CA SER A 104 0.85 3.51 8.80
C SER A 104 0.71 3.73 7.29
N SER A 105 -0.53 3.64 6.77
CA SER A 105 -0.81 3.91 5.35
C SER A 105 -0.54 5.38 5.02
N LEU A 106 -0.96 6.32 5.87
CA LEU A 106 -0.73 7.75 5.67
C LEU A 106 0.77 8.08 5.70
N THR A 107 1.53 7.51 6.64
CA THR A 107 2.99 7.64 6.67
C THR A 107 3.62 7.15 5.37
N LEU A 108 3.18 6.00 4.85
CA LEU A 108 3.68 5.48 3.58
C LEU A 108 3.31 6.36 2.39
N VAL A 109 2.09 6.91 2.32
CA VAL A 109 1.73 7.87 1.26
C VAL A 109 2.64 9.09 1.31
N ILE A 110 2.82 9.67 2.49
CA ILE A 110 3.72 10.83 2.68
C ILE A 110 5.14 10.47 2.24
N ASN A 111 5.65 9.31 2.63
CA ASN A 111 6.98 8.85 2.25
C ASN A 111 7.13 8.61 0.75
N ILE A 112 6.13 8.05 0.09
CA ILE A 112 6.14 7.83 -1.36
C ILE A 112 6.16 9.18 -2.09
N VAL A 113 5.34 10.14 -1.66
CA VAL A 113 5.31 11.49 -2.23
C VAL A 113 6.64 12.21 -2.00
N ILE A 114 7.19 12.14 -0.79
CA ILE A 114 8.51 12.70 -0.47
C ILE A 114 9.57 12.04 -1.36
N GLY A 115 9.60 10.71 -1.44
CA GLY A 115 10.56 9.98 -2.27
C GLY A 115 10.46 10.35 -3.75
N PHE A 116 9.26 10.52 -4.27
CA PHE A 116 9.02 10.98 -5.64
C PHE A 116 9.54 12.40 -5.88
N VAL A 117 9.24 13.35 -4.99
CA VAL A 117 9.74 14.72 -5.08
C VAL A 117 11.27 14.77 -4.96
N PHE A 118 11.85 13.99 -4.04
CA PHE A 118 13.30 13.87 -3.89
C PHE A 118 13.97 13.31 -5.16
N SER A 119 13.32 12.37 -5.86
CA SER A 119 13.81 11.85 -7.14
C SER A 119 14.00 12.97 -8.16
N ILE A 120 12.98 13.81 -8.32
CA ILE A 120 13.00 14.91 -9.28
C ILE A 120 14.03 15.96 -8.86
N LEU A 121 14.03 16.40 -7.60
CA LEU A 121 14.85 17.53 -7.16
C LEU A 121 16.34 17.19 -7.03
N LEU A 122 16.70 16.00 -6.55
CA LEU A 122 18.10 15.66 -6.27
C LEU A 122 18.77 14.91 -7.43
N PHE A 123 18.03 14.04 -8.11
CA PHE A 123 18.59 13.22 -9.17
C PHE A 123 18.25 13.73 -10.56
N ASN A 124 17.35 14.72 -10.67
CA ASN A 124 16.80 15.18 -11.94
C ASN A 124 16.17 14.04 -12.75
N VAL A 125 15.59 13.06 -12.04
CA VAL A 125 14.94 11.86 -12.58
C VAL A 125 13.46 11.92 -12.25
N ASN A 126 12.62 11.93 -13.28
CA ASN A 126 11.19 11.75 -13.11
C ASN A 126 10.87 10.27 -13.35
N ILE A 127 10.99 9.47 -12.29
CA ILE A 127 10.84 8.00 -12.35
C ILE A 127 9.54 7.58 -13.06
N ILE A 128 8.46 8.36 -12.91
CA ILE A 128 7.18 8.05 -13.55
C ILE A 128 7.26 8.29 -15.06
N GLU A 129 7.69 9.47 -15.49
CA GLU A 129 7.83 9.79 -16.92
C GLU A 129 8.85 8.89 -17.60
N ASP A 130 9.99 8.64 -16.96
CA ASP A 130 11.05 7.76 -17.47
C ASP A 130 10.53 6.33 -17.65
N SER A 131 9.82 5.79 -16.64
CA SER A 131 9.23 4.43 -16.74
C SER A 131 8.17 4.33 -17.84
N LEU A 132 7.37 5.39 -18.03
CA LEU A 132 6.34 5.44 -19.08
C LEU A 132 6.98 5.56 -20.46
N ALA A 133 8.04 6.36 -20.60
CA ALA A 133 8.81 6.51 -21.84
C ALA A 133 9.53 5.21 -22.22
N GLU A 134 10.11 4.50 -21.24
CA GLU A 134 10.71 3.18 -21.43
C GLU A 134 9.65 2.16 -21.88
N SER A 135 8.48 2.16 -21.25
CA SER A 135 7.36 1.27 -21.63
C SER A 135 6.89 1.54 -23.07
N LYS A 136 6.79 2.81 -23.46
CA LYS A 136 6.45 3.23 -24.83
C LYS A 136 7.52 2.77 -25.82
N THR A 137 8.79 2.97 -25.49
CA THR A 137 9.93 2.54 -26.32
C THR A 137 9.98 1.03 -26.49
N ALA A 138 9.75 0.28 -25.41
CA ALA A 138 9.69 -1.18 -25.43
C ALA A 138 8.58 -1.69 -26.37
N TYR A 139 7.40 -1.06 -26.33
CA TYR A 139 6.30 -1.39 -27.23
C TYR A 139 6.67 -1.17 -28.71
N TYR A 140 7.23 0.00 -29.07
CA TYR A 140 7.65 0.25 -30.44
C TYR A 140 8.73 -0.71 -30.92
N SER A 141 9.71 -1.00 -30.06
CA SER A 141 10.78 -1.95 -30.37
C SER A 141 10.27 -3.36 -30.64
N LEU A 142 9.17 -3.76 -29.99
CA LEU A 142 8.53 -5.06 -30.20
C LEU A 142 7.83 -5.11 -31.56
N ILE A 143 7.10 -4.06 -31.92
CA ILE A 143 6.41 -3.95 -33.21
C ILE A 143 7.40 -3.94 -34.37
N GLU A 144 8.48 -3.16 -34.25
CA GLU A 144 9.54 -3.09 -35.25
C GLU A 144 10.19 -4.47 -35.45
N LYS A 145 10.47 -5.21 -34.37
CA LYS A 145 11.00 -6.59 -34.43
C LYS A 145 10.05 -7.58 -35.10
N LEU A 146 8.74 -7.31 -35.09
CA LEU A 146 7.74 -8.12 -35.80
C LEU A 146 7.60 -7.71 -37.27
N GLY A 147 8.35 -6.70 -37.74
CA GLY A 147 8.30 -6.21 -39.12
C GLY A 147 7.00 -5.51 -39.46
N GLN A 148 6.27 -5.02 -38.45
CA GLN A 148 5.00 -4.35 -38.60
C GLN A 148 5.17 -2.84 -38.38
N GLU A 149 4.34 -2.03 -39.04
CA GLU A 149 4.21 -0.63 -38.65
C GLU A 149 3.29 -0.51 -37.40
N PRO A 150 3.56 0.44 -36.49
CA PRO A 150 2.69 0.67 -35.36
C PRO A 150 1.29 1.07 -35.82
N ASP A 151 0.28 0.26 -35.49
CA ASP A 151 -1.11 0.63 -35.73
C ASP A 151 -1.42 1.93 -34.96
N LYS A 152 -1.81 2.97 -35.71
CA LYS A 152 -2.17 4.28 -35.16
C LYS A 152 -3.21 4.18 -34.04
N ARG A 153 -4.20 3.29 -34.18
CA ARG A 153 -5.23 3.08 -33.15
C ARG A 153 -4.65 2.53 -31.86
N LEU A 154 -3.70 1.61 -31.96
CA LEU A 154 -3.03 1.05 -30.80
C LEU A 154 -2.12 2.09 -30.14
N VAL A 155 -1.42 2.91 -30.93
CA VAL A 155 -0.60 4.02 -30.41
C VAL A 155 -1.46 5.03 -29.64
N GLU A 156 -2.59 5.47 -30.20
CA GLU A 156 -3.53 6.37 -29.52
C GLU A 156 -4.10 5.74 -28.23
N SER A 157 -4.39 4.42 -28.26
CA SER A 157 -4.82 3.68 -27.07
C SER A 157 -3.74 3.60 -25.99
N LEU A 158 -2.47 3.52 -26.37
CA LEU A 158 -1.35 3.53 -25.41
C LEU A 158 -1.17 4.91 -24.80
N GLU A 159 -1.20 5.97 -25.61
CA GLU A 159 -1.07 7.35 -25.11
C GLU A 159 -2.20 7.70 -24.15
N SER A 160 -3.44 7.37 -24.49
CA SER A 160 -4.57 7.56 -23.58
C SER A 160 -4.47 6.73 -22.29
N SER A 161 -3.83 5.57 -22.32
CA SER A 161 -3.57 4.76 -21.12
C SER A 161 -2.48 5.39 -20.24
N ILE A 162 -1.44 5.96 -20.84
CA ILE A 162 -0.39 6.71 -20.15
C ILE A 162 -0.99 7.94 -19.45
N ASP A 163 -1.82 8.71 -20.15
CA ASP A 163 -2.52 9.88 -19.59
C ASP A 163 -3.41 9.48 -18.40
N LEU A 164 -4.11 8.35 -18.51
CA LEU A 164 -4.94 7.83 -17.43
C LEU A 164 -4.09 7.42 -16.22
N ILE A 165 -2.97 6.74 -16.43
CA ILE A 165 -2.02 6.35 -15.38
C ILE A 165 -1.50 7.60 -14.66
N GLN A 166 -1.05 8.62 -15.41
CA GLN A 166 -0.60 9.89 -14.85
C GLN A 166 -1.70 10.59 -14.04
N THR A 167 -2.92 10.63 -14.57
CA THR A 167 -4.08 11.19 -13.87
C THR A 167 -4.37 10.45 -12.56
N LEU A 168 -4.22 9.13 -12.53
CA LEU A 168 -4.51 8.28 -11.38
C LEU A 168 -3.33 8.09 -10.42
N MET A 169 -2.22 8.79 -10.60
CA MET A 169 -1.05 8.70 -9.72
C MET A 169 -1.38 8.83 -8.23
N PRO A 170 -2.20 9.80 -7.79
CA PRO A 170 -2.58 9.88 -6.38
C PRO A 170 -3.26 8.61 -5.86
N THR A 171 -4.15 8.00 -6.66
CA THR A 171 -4.81 6.74 -6.31
C THR A 171 -3.83 5.58 -6.27
N LEU A 172 -2.88 5.51 -7.21
CA LEU A 172 -1.87 4.46 -7.25
C LEU A 172 -0.93 4.55 -6.04
N PHE A 173 -0.46 5.74 -5.68
CA PHE A 173 0.36 5.96 -4.49
C PHE A 173 -0.37 5.55 -3.21
N LEU A 174 -1.65 5.93 -3.09
CA LEU A 174 -2.49 5.48 -1.98
C LEU A 174 -2.64 3.96 -1.96
N GLY A 175 -2.90 3.33 -3.11
CA GLY A 175 -3.04 1.88 -3.25
C GLY A 175 -1.77 1.15 -2.81
N ILE A 176 -0.61 1.56 -3.31
CA ILE A 176 0.69 1.00 -2.95
C ILE A 176 0.93 1.14 -1.44
N ALA A 177 0.70 2.33 -0.88
CA ALA A 177 0.89 2.59 0.54
C ALA A 177 0.00 1.69 1.44
N VAL A 178 -1.28 1.55 1.08
CA VAL A 178 -2.24 0.71 1.80
C VAL A 178 -1.82 -0.77 1.74
N VAL A 179 -1.40 -1.26 0.57
CA VAL A 179 -0.92 -2.64 0.41
C VAL A 179 0.37 -2.87 1.21
N LEU A 180 1.34 -1.95 1.12
CA LEU A 180 2.58 -2.04 1.88
C LEU A 180 2.33 -2.00 3.39
N ALA A 181 1.45 -1.14 3.88
CA ALA A 181 1.06 -1.09 5.29
C ALA A 181 0.49 -2.43 5.75
N LEU A 182 -0.40 -3.05 4.95
CA LEU A 182 -0.94 -4.38 5.24
C LEU A 182 0.17 -5.43 5.28
N LEU A 183 1.04 -5.47 4.27
CA LEU A 183 2.11 -6.45 4.19
C LEU A 183 3.10 -6.32 5.35
N PHE A 184 3.51 -5.10 5.69
CA PHE A 184 4.36 -4.85 6.86
C PHE A 184 3.71 -5.36 8.14
N MET A 185 2.42 -5.11 8.37
CA MET A 185 1.75 -5.65 9.58
C MET A 185 1.62 -7.16 9.54
N LEU A 186 1.19 -7.73 8.41
CA LEU A 186 1.00 -9.17 8.23
C LEU A 186 2.29 -9.96 8.47
N ILE A 187 3.44 -9.42 8.07
CA ILE A 187 4.74 -10.07 8.20
C ILE A 187 5.37 -9.79 9.58
N ASN A 188 5.34 -8.54 10.05
CA ASN A 188 6.05 -8.16 11.27
C ASN A 188 5.29 -8.49 12.55
N PHE A 189 3.95 -8.43 12.58
CA PHE A 189 3.18 -8.69 13.79
C PHE A 189 3.30 -10.14 14.31
N PRO A 190 3.29 -11.20 13.46
CA PRO A 190 3.59 -12.55 13.91
C PRO A 190 4.97 -12.67 14.57
N ILE A 191 5.98 -12.01 14.01
CA ILE A 191 7.35 -12.01 14.56
C ILE A 191 7.35 -11.29 15.93
N MET A 192 6.70 -10.13 16.02
CA MET A 192 6.54 -9.40 17.28
C MET A 192 5.86 -10.25 18.37
N LYS A 193 4.79 -10.98 18.03
CA LYS A 193 4.10 -11.88 18.98
C LYS A 193 5.02 -12.98 19.49
N ARG A 194 5.83 -13.59 18.60
CA ARG A 194 6.84 -14.60 18.98
C ARG A 194 7.90 -14.04 19.91
N LEU A 195 8.21 -12.74 19.80
CA LEU A 195 9.11 -12.01 20.69
C LEU A 195 8.43 -11.47 21.96
N GLY A 196 7.21 -11.91 22.28
CA GLY A 196 6.48 -11.55 23.49
C GLY A 196 5.89 -10.15 23.49
N ARG A 197 5.69 -9.52 22.32
CA ARG A 197 5.02 -8.22 22.20
C ARG A 197 3.52 -8.40 21.97
N ASP A 198 2.73 -7.64 22.71
CA ASP A 198 1.30 -7.51 22.46
C ASP A 198 1.06 -6.59 21.26
N VAL A 199 0.36 -7.10 20.25
CA VAL A 199 0.06 -6.37 19.00
C VAL A 199 -1.42 -6.53 18.64
N PRO A 200 -2.06 -5.49 18.07
CA PRO A 200 -3.47 -5.58 17.71
C PRO A 200 -3.78 -6.74 16.76
N VAL A 201 -4.88 -7.45 17.05
CA VAL A 201 -5.35 -8.56 16.20
C VAL A 201 -6.36 -8.03 15.18
N PHE A 202 -5.99 -8.11 13.90
CA PHE A 202 -6.91 -7.82 12.80
C PHE A 202 -7.99 -8.89 12.71
N LYS A 203 -9.22 -8.46 12.41
CA LYS A 203 -10.29 -9.40 12.12
C LYS A 203 -9.99 -10.13 10.80
N PRO A 204 -10.41 -11.39 10.64
CA PRO A 204 -10.35 -12.08 9.36
C PRO A 204 -10.95 -11.22 8.24
N PHE A 205 -10.37 -11.28 7.04
CA PHE A 205 -10.81 -10.47 5.90
C PHE A 205 -12.31 -10.62 5.58
N ARG A 206 -12.88 -11.81 5.79
CA ARG A 206 -14.32 -12.09 5.68
C ARG A 206 -15.24 -11.29 6.61
N GLU A 207 -14.69 -10.64 7.63
CA GLU A 207 -15.43 -9.81 8.58
C GLU A 207 -15.25 -8.31 8.33
N TRP A 208 -14.44 -7.94 7.33
CA TRP A 208 -14.24 -6.54 6.99
C TRP A 208 -15.55 -5.99 6.42
N LYS A 209 -16.04 -4.90 7.03
CA LYS A 209 -17.23 -4.19 6.59
C LYS A 209 -16.93 -2.70 6.62
N LEU A 210 -17.08 -2.06 5.47
CA LEU A 210 -16.98 -0.62 5.34
C LEU A 210 -18.18 0.08 6.00
N PRO A 211 -18.01 1.33 6.47
CA PRO A 211 -19.13 2.17 6.89
C PRO A 211 -20.11 2.43 5.74
N LYS A 212 -21.41 2.46 6.03
CA LYS A 212 -22.46 2.76 5.04
C LYS A 212 -22.30 4.13 4.37
N SER A 213 -21.64 5.10 5.02
CA SER A 213 -21.33 6.40 4.42
C SER A 213 -20.49 6.29 3.15
N ILE A 214 -19.61 5.29 3.04
CA ILE A 214 -18.77 5.10 1.84
C ILE A 214 -19.63 4.80 0.60
N LEU A 215 -20.73 4.07 0.75
CA LEU A 215 -21.68 3.86 -0.33
C LEU A 215 -22.28 5.18 -0.82
N TRP A 216 -22.68 6.06 0.10
CA TRP A 216 -23.25 7.36 -0.26
C TRP A 216 -22.23 8.29 -0.90
N TYR A 217 -20.99 8.32 -0.42
CA TYR A 217 -19.91 9.04 -1.10
C TYR A 217 -19.69 8.50 -2.50
N TYR A 218 -19.69 7.17 -2.69
CA TYR A 218 -19.56 6.57 -4.01
C TYR A 218 -20.68 7.00 -4.98
N LEU A 219 -21.94 6.91 -4.54
CA LEU A 219 -23.09 7.31 -5.37
C LEU A 219 -23.05 8.80 -5.68
N LEU A 220 -22.73 9.65 -4.71
CA LEU A 220 -22.62 11.09 -4.91
C LEU A 220 -21.51 11.43 -5.90
N THR A 221 -20.31 10.87 -5.75
CA THR A 221 -19.19 11.08 -6.67
C THR A 221 -19.53 10.62 -8.08
N LEU A 222 -20.24 9.49 -8.21
CA LEU A 222 -20.70 8.98 -9.52
C LEU A 222 -21.68 9.96 -10.18
N VAL A 223 -22.68 10.46 -9.45
CA VAL A 223 -23.63 11.46 -9.96
C VAL A 223 -22.92 12.75 -10.34
N LEU A 224 -22.03 13.25 -9.48
CA LEU A 224 -21.22 14.44 -9.75
C LEU A 224 -20.38 14.26 -11.02
N SER A 225 -19.82 13.08 -11.25
CA SER A 225 -19.02 12.81 -12.45
C SER A 225 -19.83 12.84 -13.74
N MET A 226 -21.11 12.47 -13.69
CA MET A 226 -22.00 12.51 -14.84
C MET A 226 -22.52 13.91 -15.14
N ILE A 227 -22.73 14.74 -14.11
CA ILE A 227 -23.28 16.10 -14.25
C ILE A 227 -22.19 17.10 -14.59
N LEU A 228 -21.06 17.08 -13.86
CA LEU A 228 -20.02 18.11 -14.00
C LEU A 228 -19.20 17.95 -15.28
N GLN A 229 -18.98 16.70 -15.74
CA GLN A 229 -18.18 16.36 -16.91
C GLN A 229 -16.93 17.24 -17.09
N PRO A 230 -16.05 17.34 -16.06
CA PRO A 230 -14.94 18.27 -16.11
C PRO A 230 -13.99 17.93 -17.26
N GLU A 231 -13.47 18.97 -17.91
CA GLU A 231 -12.55 18.81 -19.03
C GLU A 231 -11.25 18.13 -18.59
N LYS A 232 -10.72 17.26 -19.48
CA LYS A 232 -9.43 16.59 -19.26
C LYS A 232 -8.32 17.62 -19.05
N GLY A 233 -7.41 17.34 -18.12
CA GLY A 233 -6.32 18.25 -17.76
C GLY A 233 -6.67 19.28 -16.69
N THR A 234 -7.96 19.43 -16.33
CA THR A 234 -8.34 20.29 -15.20
C THR A 234 -8.09 19.60 -13.85
N TYR A 235 -7.82 20.39 -12.81
CA TYR A 235 -7.74 19.86 -11.44
C TYR A 235 -9.02 19.13 -11.01
N ALA A 236 -10.18 19.65 -11.40
CA ALA A 236 -11.48 19.04 -11.09
C ALA A 236 -11.61 17.64 -11.69
N TYR A 237 -11.16 17.44 -12.93
CA TYR A 237 -11.13 16.12 -13.57
C TYR A 237 -10.24 15.13 -12.81
N THR A 238 -9.01 15.53 -12.49
CA THR A 238 -8.06 14.69 -11.75
C THR A 238 -8.58 14.34 -10.37
N ALA A 239 -9.05 15.31 -9.59
CA ALA A 239 -9.56 15.10 -8.25
C ALA A 239 -10.78 14.16 -8.25
N LEU A 240 -11.75 14.43 -9.12
CA LEU A 240 -12.97 13.64 -9.23
C LEU A 240 -12.68 12.19 -9.63
N LEU A 241 -11.82 11.98 -10.62
CA LEU A 241 -11.42 10.63 -11.02
C LEU A 241 -10.71 9.88 -9.90
N ASN A 242 -9.73 10.48 -9.23
CA ASN A 242 -9.04 9.81 -8.14
C ASN A 242 -10.00 9.40 -7.00
N VAL A 243 -10.88 10.31 -6.57
CA VAL A 243 -11.89 10.01 -5.56
C VAL A 243 -12.80 8.86 -6.02
N LEU A 244 -13.24 8.90 -7.27
CA LEU A 244 -14.09 7.85 -7.84
C LEU A 244 -13.38 6.49 -7.86
N TYR A 245 -12.13 6.42 -8.32
CA TYR A 245 -11.36 5.16 -8.39
C TYR A 245 -11.03 4.59 -7.00
N VAL A 246 -10.74 5.44 -6.02
CA VAL A 246 -10.59 5.01 -4.61
C VAL A 246 -11.88 4.39 -4.09
N LEU A 247 -13.02 5.06 -4.28
CA LEU A 247 -14.32 4.56 -3.83
C LEU A 247 -14.72 3.27 -4.57
N GLN A 248 -14.44 3.16 -5.87
CA GLN A 248 -14.65 1.93 -6.64
C GLN A 248 -13.81 0.77 -6.08
N THR A 249 -12.55 1.02 -5.73
CA THR A 249 -11.65 0.03 -5.15
C THR A 249 -12.16 -0.42 -3.78
N LEU A 250 -12.61 0.51 -2.93
CA LEU A 250 -13.22 0.21 -1.64
C LEU A 250 -14.47 -0.67 -1.79
N MET A 251 -15.35 -0.36 -2.76
CA MET A 251 -16.51 -1.21 -3.05
C MET A 251 -16.10 -2.60 -3.56
N ALA A 252 -15.06 -2.72 -4.37
CA ALA A 252 -14.52 -4.02 -4.79
C ALA A 252 -13.96 -4.82 -3.61
N VAL A 253 -13.22 -4.18 -2.69
CA VAL A 253 -12.74 -4.81 -1.44
C VAL A 253 -13.90 -5.28 -0.57
N GLN A 254 -14.97 -4.49 -0.45
CA GLN A 254 -16.19 -4.89 0.26
C GLN A 254 -16.84 -6.12 -0.37
N GLY A 255 -16.95 -6.14 -1.70
CA GLY A 255 -17.50 -7.26 -2.45
C GLY A 255 -16.67 -8.54 -2.32
N LEU A 256 -15.34 -8.43 -2.37
CA LEU A 256 -14.44 -9.56 -2.15
C LEU A 256 -14.55 -10.07 -0.71
N SER A 257 -14.60 -9.18 0.27
CA SER A 257 -14.84 -9.56 1.68
C SER A 257 -16.17 -10.30 1.84
N PHE A 258 -17.21 -9.88 1.12
CA PHE A 258 -18.51 -10.56 1.11
C PHE A 258 -18.43 -11.96 0.49
N LEU A 259 -17.70 -12.13 -0.61
CA LEU A 259 -17.48 -13.46 -1.21
C LEU A 259 -16.78 -14.41 -0.23
N TYR A 260 -15.78 -13.93 0.50
CA TYR A 260 -15.11 -14.71 1.55
C TYR A 260 -16.05 -15.06 2.71
N PHE A 261 -16.93 -14.14 3.09
CA PHE A 261 -17.96 -14.38 4.08
C PHE A 261 -18.95 -15.46 3.63
N PHE A 262 -19.43 -15.36 2.38
CA PHE A 262 -20.35 -16.32 1.80
C PHE A 262 -19.73 -17.71 1.70
N ALA A 263 -18.49 -17.80 1.21
CA ALA A 263 -17.71 -19.03 1.16
C ALA A 263 -17.55 -19.67 2.56
N HIS A 264 -17.36 -18.85 3.60
CA HIS A 264 -17.27 -19.33 4.97
C HIS A 264 -18.58 -19.93 5.48
N ILE A 265 -19.73 -19.26 5.26
CA ILE A 265 -21.05 -19.80 5.63
C ILE A 265 -21.32 -21.12 4.91
N LYS A 266 -20.90 -21.24 3.65
CA LYS A 266 -21.05 -22.46 2.86
C LYS A 266 -20.02 -23.55 3.16
N GLY A 267 -19.07 -23.31 4.07
CA GLY A 267 -18.03 -24.29 4.40
C GLY A 267 -17.05 -24.59 3.27
N TRP A 268 -16.84 -23.66 2.34
CA TRP A 268 -15.96 -23.87 1.19
C TRP A 268 -14.49 -24.01 1.60
N SER A 269 -13.74 -24.84 0.86
CA SER A 269 -12.33 -25.12 1.12
C SER A 269 -11.43 -23.92 0.84
N LYS A 270 -10.21 -23.94 1.40
CA LYS A 270 -9.20 -22.89 1.14
C LYS A 270 -8.84 -22.78 -0.36
N GLY A 271 -8.89 -23.88 -1.12
CA GLY A 271 -8.64 -23.85 -2.56
C GLY A 271 -9.68 -23.06 -3.33
N ILE A 272 -10.95 -23.17 -2.94
CA ILE A 272 -12.05 -22.38 -3.53
C ILE A 272 -11.85 -20.89 -3.23
N LEU A 273 -11.38 -20.54 -2.02
CA LEU A 273 -11.09 -19.14 -1.69
C LEU A 273 -10.01 -18.54 -2.60
N VAL A 274 -8.94 -19.29 -2.90
CA VAL A 274 -7.89 -18.84 -3.84
C VAL A 274 -8.47 -18.65 -5.24
N LEU A 275 -9.30 -19.59 -5.71
CA LEU A 275 -9.96 -19.48 -7.00
C LEU A 275 -10.87 -18.25 -7.07
N ILE A 276 -11.64 -17.97 -6.01
CA ILE A 276 -12.47 -16.76 -5.90
C ILE A 276 -11.59 -15.51 -6.02
N THR A 277 -10.45 -15.46 -5.34
CA THR A 277 -9.52 -14.31 -5.44
C THR A 277 -9.06 -14.10 -6.88
N ILE A 278 -8.63 -15.17 -7.55
CA ILE A 278 -8.09 -15.09 -8.93
C ILE A 278 -9.19 -14.68 -9.91
N ILE A 279 -10.37 -15.29 -9.84
CA ILE A 279 -11.52 -14.99 -10.71
C ILE A 279 -12.09 -13.60 -10.44
N SER A 280 -11.97 -13.09 -9.21
CA SER A 280 -12.44 -11.75 -8.85
C SER A 280 -11.66 -10.64 -9.56
N ILE A 281 -10.41 -10.88 -9.99
CA ILE A 281 -9.58 -9.88 -10.67
C ILE A 281 -10.17 -9.48 -12.04
N PRO A 282 -10.40 -10.41 -12.99
CA PRO A 282 -11.05 -10.05 -14.26
C PRO A 282 -12.50 -9.62 -14.07
N LEU A 283 -13.16 -10.05 -12.99
CA LEU A 283 -14.55 -9.72 -12.68
C LEU A 283 -14.71 -8.57 -11.67
N LEU A 284 -13.69 -7.69 -11.54
CA LEU A 284 -13.69 -6.61 -10.55
C LEU A 284 -14.94 -5.74 -10.60
N TYR A 285 -15.50 -5.50 -11.80
CA TYR A 285 -16.76 -4.78 -11.98
C TYR A 285 -17.94 -5.48 -11.28
N LEU A 286 -18.06 -6.80 -11.44
CA LEU A 286 -19.11 -7.59 -10.79
C LEU A 286 -18.89 -7.66 -9.28
N VAL A 287 -17.65 -7.84 -8.84
CA VAL A 287 -17.28 -7.86 -7.42
C VAL A 287 -17.63 -6.51 -6.78
N ARG A 288 -17.39 -5.40 -7.47
CA ARG A 288 -17.78 -4.06 -7.03
C ARG A 288 -19.29 -3.93 -6.84
N ILE A 289 -20.09 -4.43 -7.79
CA ILE A 289 -21.55 -4.46 -7.67
C ILE A 289 -21.97 -5.27 -6.44
N LEU A 290 -21.38 -6.44 -6.21
CA LEU A 290 -21.64 -7.23 -5.01
C LEU A 290 -21.33 -6.45 -3.72
N GLY A 291 -20.24 -5.68 -3.70
CA GLY A 291 -19.91 -4.82 -2.56
C GLY A 291 -20.94 -3.73 -2.29
N ILE A 292 -21.46 -3.10 -3.35
CA ILE A 292 -22.55 -2.11 -3.28
C ILE A 292 -23.81 -2.74 -2.70
N ILE A 293 -24.20 -3.92 -3.20
CA ILE A 293 -25.41 -4.62 -2.74
C ILE A 293 -25.24 -5.07 -1.29
N ASP A 294 -24.08 -5.63 -0.91
CA ASP A 294 -23.80 -6.05 0.46
C ASP A 294 -23.94 -4.88 1.45
N LEU A 295 -23.33 -3.75 1.11
CA LEU A 295 -23.32 -2.58 1.98
C LEU A 295 -24.67 -1.86 2.03
N GLY A 296 -25.39 -1.78 0.91
CA GLY A 296 -26.68 -1.12 0.77
C GLY A 296 -27.84 -1.90 1.39
N PHE A 297 -27.85 -3.22 1.24
CA PHE A 297 -28.96 -4.08 1.68
C PHE A 297 -28.66 -4.91 2.93
N ASP A 298 -27.45 -4.75 3.52
CA ASP A 298 -26.96 -5.54 4.65
C ASP A 298 -27.06 -7.06 4.40
N LEU A 299 -26.58 -7.52 3.24
CA LEU A 299 -26.72 -8.92 2.80
C LEU A 299 -26.19 -9.92 3.85
N ARG A 300 -25.03 -9.62 4.47
CA ARG A 300 -24.46 -10.48 5.53
C ARG A 300 -25.43 -10.75 6.68
N GLN A 301 -26.15 -9.72 7.15
CA GLN A 301 -27.09 -9.87 8.27
C GLN A 301 -28.30 -10.69 7.87
N ARG A 302 -28.78 -10.55 6.63
CA ARG A 302 -29.91 -11.33 6.11
C ARG A 302 -29.58 -12.81 5.96
N LEU A 303 -28.35 -13.12 5.54
CA LEU A 303 -27.89 -14.50 5.38
C LEU A 303 -27.67 -15.20 6.74
N GLN A 304 -27.18 -14.48 7.75
CA GLN A 304 -27.02 -15.04 9.10
C GLN A 304 -28.35 -15.32 9.80
N ARG A 305 -29.42 -14.61 9.46
CA ARG A 305 -30.77 -14.87 10.02
C ARG A 305 -31.46 -16.09 9.39
N LYS A 306 -30.97 -16.58 8.24
CA LYS A 306 -31.56 -17.71 7.49
C LYS A 306 -30.75 -19.00 7.59
N SER A 307 -29.57 -18.94 8.20
CA SER A 307 -28.67 -20.09 8.45
C SER A 307 -28.73 -20.47 9.91
#